data_AF-A0A496UBJ6-F1
#
_entry.id   AF-A0A496UBJ6-F1
#
_cell.length_a   1.000
_cell.length_b   1.000
_cell.length_c   1.000
_cell.angle_alpha   90.00
_cell.angle_beta   90.00
_cell.angle_gamma   90.00
#
_symmetry.space_group_name_H-M   'P 1'
#
loop_
_entity.id
_entity.type
_entity.pdbx_description
1 polymer ?
#
loop_
_entity_poly.entity_id
_entity_poly.type
_entity_poly.pdbx_seq_one_letter_code
_entity_poly.pdbx_strand_id
1 'polypeptide(L)'
;MNFNMEAVDLKFPEGCNIILGQSHFIKTVEDLFEVVSASIPGSPFGLAFSEASGPRLIRSDGNDLELKKIAEDNLLRIAAGHCFIIVLGEAFPIQILDRI
;
A
#
# COMPACT_ATOMS: atom_id res chain seq x y z
N MET A 1 20.86 19.21 14.05
CA MET A 1 20.16 18.29 13.13
C MET A 1 19.76 19.08 11.91
N ASN A 2 20.16 18.64 10.71
CA ASN A 2 19.70 19.24 9.45
C ASN A 2 18.60 18.33 8.89
N PHE A 3 17.47 18.91 8.50
CA PHE A 3 16.36 18.20 7.88
C PHE A 3 16.36 18.45 6.37
N ASN A 4 16.21 17.39 5.59
CA ASN A 4 16.00 17.47 4.15
C ASN A 4 14.54 17.13 3.85
N MET A 5 13.92 17.85 2.92
CA MET A 5 12.57 17.58 2.44
C MET A 5 12.64 17.16 0.98
N GLU A 6 11.88 16.13 0.63
CA GLU A 6 11.77 15.60 -0.72
C GLU A 6 10.29 15.45 -1.08
N ALA A 7 9.93 15.89 -2.28
CA ALA A 7 8.61 15.66 -2.84
C ALA A 7 8.65 14.37 -3.67
N VAL A 8 7.94 13.34 -3.21
CA VAL A 8 7.85 12.04 -3.89
C VAL A 8 6.54 11.97 -4.66
N ASP A 9 6.65 11.85 -5.98
CA ASP A 9 5.50 11.67 -6.86
C ASP A 9 5.07 10.18 -6.87
N LEU A 10 3.80 9.90 -6.56
CA LEU A 10 3.24 8.55 -6.53
C LEU A 10 2.66 8.20 -7.89
N LYS A 11 3.06 7.05 -8.43
CA LYS A 11 2.66 6.60 -9.77
C LYS A 11 1.58 5.54 -9.67
N PHE A 12 0.47 5.71 -10.37
CA PHE A 12 -0.60 4.73 -10.46
C PHE A 12 -1.39 4.94 -11.77
N PRO A 13 -2.06 3.91 -12.29
CA PRO A 13 -2.86 4.00 -13.52
C PRO A 13 -4.05 4.95 -13.35
N GLU A 14 -4.52 5.52 -14.46
CA GLU A 14 -5.78 6.25 -14.49
C GLU A 14 -6.94 5.35 -14.03
N GLY A 15 -7.90 5.90 -13.29
CA GLY A 15 -9.03 5.15 -12.75
C GLY A 15 -8.72 4.34 -11.48
N CYS A 16 -7.46 4.27 -11.04
CA CYS A 16 -7.10 3.71 -9.73
C CYS A 16 -7.14 4.76 -8.62
N ASN A 17 -7.41 4.32 -7.40
CA ASN A 17 -7.28 5.11 -6.18
C ASN A 17 -6.11 4.60 -5.34
N ILE A 18 -5.53 5.49 -4.53
CA ILE A 18 -4.45 5.13 -3.61
C ILE A 18 -4.83 5.44 -2.17
N ILE A 19 -4.40 4.60 -1.25
CA ILE A 19 -4.43 4.84 0.19
C ILE A 19 -3.00 4.70 0.69
N LEU A 20 -2.42 5.77 1.21
CA LEU A 20 -1.09 5.78 1.84
C LEU A 20 -1.28 5.99 3.34
N GLY A 21 -0.69 5.11 4.14
CA GLY A 21 -0.76 5.19 5.59
C GLY A 21 0.51 4.72 6.27
N GLN A 22 0.46 4.70 7.59
CA GLN A 22 1.53 4.21 8.44
C GLN A 22 0.96 3.20 9.43
N SER A 23 1.64 2.07 9.58
CA SER A 23 1.29 1.02 10.51
C SER A 23 2.57 0.52 11.20
N HIS A 24 2.50 -0.62 11.85
CA HIS A 24 3.63 -1.32 12.42
C HIS A 24 3.34 -2.82 12.42
N PHE A 25 4.39 -3.62 12.56
CA PHE A 25 4.35 -5.08 12.60
C PHE A 25 3.98 -5.75 11.27
N ILE A 26 4.62 -6.88 11.00
CA ILE A 26 4.59 -7.56 9.69
C ILE A 26 3.19 -8.04 9.31
N LYS A 27 2.32 -8.31 10.30
CA LYS A 27 0.94 -8.72 10.09
C LYS A 27 0.09 -7.66 9.39
N THR A 28 0.55 -6.41 9.32
CA THR A 28 -0.06 -5.34 8.51
C THR A 28 -0.40 -5.80 7.09
N VAL A 29 0.50 -6.55 6.43
CA VAL A 29 0.25 -6.99 5.03
C VAL A 29 -0.93 -7.97 4.95
N GLU A 30 -1.03 -8.92 5.88
CA GLU A 30 -2.10 -9.92 5.93
C GLU A 30 -3.43 -9.29 6.37
N ASP A 31 -3.42 -8.46 7.41
CA ASP A 31 -4.63 -7.81 7.92
C ASP A 31 -5.24 -6.87 6.87
N LEU A 32 -4.41 -6.09 6.17
CA LEU A 32 -4.89 -5.24 5.08
C LEU A 32 -5.41 -6.09 3.90
N PHE A 33 -4.77 -7.21 3.57
CA PHE A 33 -5.28 -8.10 2.53
C PHE A 33 -6.67 -8.64 2.87
N GLU A 34 -6.87 -9.12 4.10
CA GLU A 34 -8.16 -9.63 4.57
C GLU A 34 -9.25 -8.53 4.53
N VAL A 35 -8.94 -7.33 5.03
CA VAL A 35 -9.87 -6.20 5.03
C VAL A 35 -10.25 -5.78 3.61
N VAL A 36 -9.27 -5.69 2.70
CA VAL A 36 -9.50 -5.28 1.31
C VAL A 36 -10.31 -6.33 0.56
N SER A 37 -9.88 -7.59 0.61
CA SER A 37 -10.57 -8.68 -0.08
C SER A 37 -12.01 -8.89 0.40
N ALA A 38 -12.28 -8.67 1.69
CA ALA A 38 -13.63 -8.77 2.25
C ALA A 38 -14.52 -7.56 1.91
N SER A 39 -13.95 -6.35 1.80
CA SER A 39 -14.73 -5.11 1.63
C SER A 39 -15.09 -4.82 0.17
N ILE A 40 -14.24 -5.22 -0.79
CA ILE A 40 -14.43 -5.00 -2.22
C ILE A 40 -14.28 -6.29 -3.05
N PRO A 41 -15.19 -7.27 -2.90
CA PRO A 41 -15.06 -8.57 -3.55
C PRO A 41 -15.00 -8.44 -5.08
N GLY A 42 -13.95 -9.00 -5.68
CA GLY A 42 -13.76 -9.03 -7.13
C GLY A 42 -13.07 -7.81 -7.73
N SER A 43 -12.95 -6.69 -7.00
CA SER A 43 -12.18 -5.53 -7.46
C SER A 43 -10.67 -5.84 -7.43
N PRO A 44 -9.90 -5.42 -8.45
CA PRO A 44 -8.45 -5.59 -8.46
C PRO A 44 -7.78 -4.67 -7.44
N PHE A 45 -6.81 -5.18 -6.69
CA PHE A 45 -6.01 -4.39 -5.77
C PHE A 45 -4.60 -4.97 -5.60
N GLY A 46 -3.69 -4.10 -5.21
CA GLY A 46 -2.37 -4.46 -4.73
C GLY A 46 -1.99 -3.61 -3.53
N LEU A 47 -1.27 -4.21 -2.58
CA LEU A 47 -0.80 -3.50 -1.40
C LEU A 47 0.63 -3.86 -1.06
N ALA A 48 1.30 -2.94 -0.39
CA ALA A 48 2.66 -3.13 0.09
C ALA A 48 2.85 -2.44 1.44
N PHE A 49 3.76 -2.98 2.26
CA PHE A 49 4.17 -2.48 3.57
C PHE A 49 5.70 -2.50 3.69
N SER A 50 6.27 -1.39 4.15
CA SER A 50 7.71 -1.20 4.34
C SER A 50 8.14 -1.68 5.72
N GLU A 51 8.68 -2.90 5.82
CA GLU A 51 9.20 -3.43 7.09
C GLU A 51 10.37 -2.55 7.59
N ALA A 52 10.24 -1.94 8.77
CA ALA A 52 11.24 -0.96 9.23
C ALA A 52 12.41 -1.59 10.02
N SER A 53 12.37 -2.89 10.29
CA SER A 53 13.37 -3.60 11.10
C SER A 53 13.68 -4.98 10.52
N GLY A 54 14.68 -5.67 11.08
CA GLY A 54 15.02 -7.03 10.65
C GLY A 54 15.46 -7.06 9.16
N PRO A 55 14.86 -7.93 8.32
CA PRO A 55 15.16 -8.00 6.89
C PRO A 55 14.88 -6.71 6.11
N ARG A 56 13.98 -5.84 6.60
CA ARG A 56 13.62 -4.55 5.97
C ARG A 56 13.16 -4.68 4.53
N LEU A 57 12.32 -5.69 4.28
CA LEU A 57 11.77 -5.95 2.96
C LEU A 57 10.47 -5.18 2.75
N ILE A 58 10.16 -4.88 1.49
CA ILE A 58 8.78 -4.56 1.11
C ILE A 58 7.99 -5.87 1.16
N ARG A 59 6.96 -5.91 2.00
CA ARG A 59 6.01 -7.02 2.12
C ARG A 59 4.78 -6.65 1.31
N SER A 60 4.35 -7.49 0.38
CA SER A 60 3.27 -7.15 -0.54
C SER A 60 2.32 -8.31 -0.75
N ASP A 61 1.07 -7.98 -1.03
CA ASP A 61 0.02 -8.93 -1.40
C ASP A 61 -1.01 -8.24 -2.31
N GLY A 62 -1.98 -8.99 -2.82
CA GLY A 62 -3.03 -8.47 -3.71
C GLY A 62 -3.49 -9.50 -4.72
N ASN A 63 -4.68 -9.27 -5.28
CA ASN A 63 -5.25 -10.12 -6.32
C ASN A 63 -4.88 -9.66 -7.74
N ASP A 64 -4.24 -8.50 -7.89
CA ASP A 64 -3.73 -7.99 -9.17
C ASP A 64 -2.21 -7.79 -9.11
N LEU A 65 -1.48 -8.46 -10.01
CA LEU A 65 -0.01 -8.44 -10.01
C LEU A 65 0.57 -7.08 -10.43
N GLU A 66 -0.09 -6.34 -11.32
CA GLU A 66 0.37 -5.03 -11.76
C GLU A 66 0.18 -4.00 -10.65
N LEU A 67 -0.99 -3.98 -10.01
CA LEU A 67 -1.27 -3.09 -8.89
C LEU A 67 -0.38 -3.40 -7.68
N LYS A 68 -0.06 -4.68 -7.43
CA LYS A 68 0.91 -5.06 -6.38
C LYS A 68 2.30 -4.52 -6.69
N LYS A 69 2.75 -4.64 -7.95
CA LYS A 69 4.05 -4.11 -8.36
C LYS A 69 4.11 -2.58 -8.22
N ILE A 70 3.03 -1.89 -8.57
CA ILE A 70 2.90 -0.44 -8.39
C ILE A 70 2.98 -0.05 -6.90
N ALA A 71 2.34 -0.82 -6.01
CA ALA A 71 2.43 -0.60 -4.56
C ALA A 71 3.88 -0.73 -4.06
N GLU A 72 4.60 -1.78 -4.48
CA GLU A 72 6.01 -1.99 -4.15
C GLU A 72 6.89 -0.83 -4.63
N ASP A 73 6.75 -0.45 -5.90
CA ASP A 73 7.59 0.58 -6.52
C ASP A 73 7.35 1.96 -5.89
N ASN A 74 6.13 2.28 -5.48
CA ASN A 74 5.83 3.50 -4.74
C ASN A 74 6.47 3.51 -3.35
N LEU A 75 6.44 2.40 -2.60
CA LEU A 75 7.12 2.34 -1.31
C LEU A 75 8.65 2.41 -1.44
N LEU A 76 9.23 1.85 -2.50
CA LEU A 76 10.65 2.01 -2.80
C LEU A 76 11.02 3.48 -3.07
N ARG A 77 10.14 4.24 -3.74
CA ARG A 77 10.32 5.69 -3.97
C ARG A 77 10.18 6.50 -2.68
N ILE A 78 9.22 6.16 -1.82
CA ILE A 78 9.02 6.83 -0.53
C ILE A 78 10.17 6.56 0.45
N ALA A 79 10.72 5.34 0.43
CA ALA A 79 11.86 4.91 1.25
C ALA A 79 11.72 5.17 2.77
N ALA A 80 10.49 5.25 3.27
CA ALA A 80 10.18 5.40 4.69
C ALA A 80 9.75 4.05 5.28
N GLY A 81 10.30 3.72 6.46
CA GLY A 81 9.90 2.53 7.20
C GLY A 81 8.49 2.67 7.76
N HIS A 82 7.78 1.55 7.90
CA HIS A 82 6.45 1.46 8.47
C HIS A 82 5.32 2.14 7.68
N CYS A 83 5.60 2.63 6.48
CA CYS A 83 4.56 3.06 5.54
C CYS A 83 3.92 1.85 4.84
N PHE A 84 2.64 1.96 4.54
CA PHE A 84 1.93 1.04 3.64
C PHE A 84 1.22 1.81 2.54
N ILE A 85 1.06 1.19 1.39
CA ILE A 85 0.24 1.72 0.30
C ILE A 85 -0.72 0.63 -0.19
N ILE A 86 -1.95 1.02 -0.51
CA ILE A 86 -2.95 0.20 -1.18
C ILE A 86 -3.31 0.90 -2.48
N VAL A 87 -3.25 0.18 -3.59
CA VAL A 87 -3.70 0.62 -4.91
C VAL A 87 -4.98 -0.14 -5.23
N LEU A 88 -6.06 0.60 -5.39
CA LEU A 88 -7.41 0.09 -5.65
C LEU A 88 -7.76 0.31 -7.12
N GLY A 89 -8.11 -0.74 -7.85
CA GLY A 89 -8.72 -0.66 -9.16
C GLY A 89 -10.22 -0.96 -9.07
N GLU A 90 -11.04 -0.26 -9.85
CA GLU A 90 -12.50 -0.41 -9.88
C GLU A 90 -13.17 -0.36 -8.49
N ALA A 91 -12.58 0.38 -7.55
CA ALA A 91 -13.07 0.58 -6.20
C ALA A 91 -12.68 1.97 -5.68
N PHE A 92 -13.45 2.47 -4.72
CA PHE A 92 -13.26 3.78 -4.12
C PHE A 92 -12.89 3.67 -2.63
N PRO A 93 -12.00 4.55 -2.11
CA PRO A 93 -11.58 4.52 -0.71
C PRO A 93 -12.73 4.55 0.31
N ILE A 94 -13.84 5.26 -0.01
CA ILE A 94 -15.01 5.35 0.87
C ILE A 94 -15.66 4.00 1.21
N GLN A 95 -15.39 2.95 0.44
CA GLN A 95 -15.93 1.60 0.67
C GLN A 95 -15.16 0.83 1.75
N ILE A 96 -13.98 1.32 2.17
CA ILE A 96 -13.03 0.54 2.97
C ILE A 96 -12.31 1.37 4.05
N LEU A 97 -12.26 2.70 3.94
CA LEU A 97 -11.47 3.56 4.84
C LEU A 97 -11.80 3.43 6.34
N ASP A 98 -13.02 3.02 6.71
CA ASP A 98 -13.41 2.81 8.11
C ASP A 98 -12.91 1.47 8.70
N ARG A 99 -12.41 0.58 7.84
CA ARG A 99 -11.87 -0.75 8.20
C ARG A 99 -10.35 -0.81 8.22
N ILE A 100 -9.68 0.15 7.56
CA ILE A 100 -8.21 0.23 7.42
C ILE A 100 -7.56 0.82 8.67
#